data_AF-A0A399WRJ3-F1
#
_entry.id   AF-A0A399WRJ3-F1
#
_cell.length_a   1.000
_cell.length_b   1.000
_cell.length_c   1.000
_cell.angle_alpha   90.00
_cell.angle_beta   90.00
_cell.angle_gamma   90.00
#
_symmetry.space_group_name_H-M   'P 1'
#
loop_
_entity.id
_entity.type
_entity.pdbx_description
1 polymer ?
#
loop_
_entity_poly.entity_id
_entity_poly.type
_entity_poly.pdbx_seq_one_letter_code
_entity_poly.pdbx_strand_id
1 'polypeptide(L)'
;MPISQKPSDNFSPTKKQLIVIYFLATTLFIGTIIKIGMDRHWWLPETEIIGNLKPEDTKVKLDVNNAPWYELVLLPKLGEVKAKAIVAYREKHGNFKTLDELSNVNGIGTSIIEAIRDHIKIGSDTVSVGLDNRE
;
A
#
# COMPACT_ATOMS: atom_id res chain seq x y z
N MET A 1 -54.25 2.19 -63.01
CA MET A 1 -53.25 3.14 -62.48
C MET A 1 -52.00 2.34 -62.11
N PRO A 2 -50.80 2.63 -62.66
CA PRO A 2 -49.60 1.85 -62.37
C PRO A 2 -48.96 2.25 -61.03
N ILE A 3 -48.49 1.25 -60.30
CA ILE A 3 -47.86 1.36 -58.98
C ILE A 3 -46.42 1.88 -59.19
N SER A 4 -46.14 3.10 -58.72
CA SER A 4 -44.81 3.68 -58.73
C SER A 4 -43.95 3.06 -57.62
N GLN A 5 -43.16 2.05 -57.96
CA GLN A 5 -42.15 1.52 -57.03
C GLN A 5 -41.03 2.56 -56.86
N LYS A 6 -40.89 3.07 -55.64
CA LYS A 6 -39.78 3.94 -55.23
C LYS A 6 -38.46 3.16 -55.37
N PRO A 7 -37.42 3.72 -56.02
CA PRO A 7 -36.16 3.00 -56.21
C PRO A 7 -35.52 2.68 -54.85
N SER A 8 -35.10 1.43 -54.66
CA SER A 8 -34.30 1.03 -53.50
C SER A 8 -32.91 1.64 -53.64
N ASP A 9 -32.67 2.70 -52.89
CA ASP A 9 -31.38 3.38 -52.89
C ASP A 9 -30.35 2.49 -52.16
N ASN A 10 -29.67 1.64 -52.92
CA ASN A 10 -28.61 0.76 -52.43
C ASN A 10 -27.35 1.60 -52.17
N PHE A 11 -27.29 2.21 -50.99
CA PHE A 11 -26.12 2.94 -50.51
C PHE A 11 -24.89 2.02 -50.53
N SER A 12 -24.04 2.19 -51.54
CA SER A 12 -22.82 1.41 -51.73
C SER A 12 -21.62 2.29 -51.37
N PRO A 13 -21.15 2.29 -50.12
CA PRO A 13 -20.08 3.19 -49.69
C PRO A 13 -18.77 2.89 -50.41
N THR A 14 -18.12 3.93 -50.93
CA THR A 14 -16.79 3.85 -51.55
C THR A 14 -15.76 3.33 -50.55
N LYS A 15 -14.72 2.62 -51.01
CA LYS A 15 -13.65 2.05 -50.17
C LYS A 15 -13.07 3.04 -49.14
N LYS A 16 -12.94 4.33 -49.49
CA LYS A 16 -12.49 5.41 -48.58
C LYS A 16 -13.49 5.71 -47.45
N GLN A 17 -14.80 5.71 -47.74
CA GLN A 17 -15.86 5.87 -46.73
C GLN A 17 -15.91 4.66 -45.80
N LEU A 18 -15.65 3.47 -46.32
CA LEU A 18 -15.64 2.23 -45.56
C LEU A 18 -14.51 2.20 -44.51
N ILE A 19 -13.33 2.72 -44.85
CA ILE A 19 -12.20 2.88 -43.91
C ILE A 19 -12.57 3.86 -42.77
N VAL A 20 -13.20 5.00 -43.10
CA VAL A 20 -13.63 5.99 -42.10
C VAL A 20 -14.68 5.41 -41.15
N ILE A 21 -15.63 4.65 -41.67
CA ILE A 21 -16.66 3.96 -40.87
C ILE A 21 -16.00 2.92 -39.94
N TYR A 22 -15.00 2.19 -40.42
CA TYR A 22 -14.25 1.22 -39.60
C TYR A 22 -13.50 1.91 -38.44
N PHE A 23 -12.83 3.03 -38.68
CA PHE A 23 -12.17 3.80 -37.62
C PHE A 23 -13.17 4.36 -36.60
N LEU A 24 -14.32 4.87 -37.04
CA LEU A 24 -15.37 5.36 -36.14
C LEU A 24 -16.00 4.23 -35.32
N ALA A 25 -16.21 3.06 -35.92
CA ALA A 25 -16.74 1.90 -35.21
C ALA A 25 -15.75 1.33 -34.20
N THR A 26 -14.46 1.26 -34.55
CA THR A 26 -13.41 0.72 -33.67
C THR A 26 -13.09 1.65 -32.51
N THR A 27 -13.07 2.97 -32.69
CA THR A 27 -12.89 3.91 -31.56
C THR A 27 -14.05 3.86 -30.58
N LEU A 28 -15.28 3.71 -31.08
CA LEU A 28 -16.46 3.48 -30.25
C LEU A 28 -16.34 2.15 -29.49
N PHE A 29 -15.89 1.08 -30.17
CA PHE A 29 -15.78 -0.26 -29.60
C PHE A 29 -14.69 -0.34 -28.52
N ILE A 30 -13.50 0.21 -28.77
CA ILE A 30 -12.39 0.28 -27.81
C ILE A 30 -12.83 1.06 -26.56
N GLY A 31 -13.50 2.20 -26.75
CA GLY A 31 -14.04 2.99 -25.64
C GLY A 31 -15.07 2.22 -24.81
N THR A 32 -15.97 1.45 -25.45
CA THR A 32 -16.93 0.59 -24.73
C THR A 32 -16.27 -0.59 -24.03
N ILE A 33 -15.21 -1.18 -24.59
CA ILE A 33 -14.46 -2.27 -23.96
C ILE A 33 -13.76 -1.77 -22.69
N ILE A 34 -13.15 -0.56 -22.74
CA ILE A 34 -12.52 0.06 -21.56
C ILE A 34 -13.59 0.34 -20.48
N LYS A 35 -14.73 0.92 -20.86
CA LYS A 35 -15.81 1.23 -19.91
C LYS A 35 -16.41 -0.04 -19.28
N ILE A 36 -16.66 -1.07 -20.08
CA ILE A 36 -17.17 -2.37 -19.61
C ILE A 36 -16.15 -3.07 -18.72
N GLY A 37 -14.85 -2.99 -19.02
CA GLY A 37 -13.79 -3.52 -18.17
C GLY A 37 -13.66 -2.78 -16.83
N MET A 38 -13.95 -1.48 -16.82
CA MET A 38 -13.92 -0.64 -15.62
C MET A 38 -15.15 -0.85 -14.72
N ASP A 39 -16.34 -1.00 -15.31
CA ASP A 39 -17.59 -1.26 -14.55
C ASP A 39 -17.69 -2.73 -14.10
N ARG A 40 -17.14 -3.68 -14.87
CA ARG A 40 -17.06 -5.11 -14.51
C ARG A 40 -15.74 -5.47 -13.83
N HIS A 41 -15.31 -4.73 -12.80
CA HIS A 41 -14.33 -5.20 -11.80
C HIS A 41 -13.10 -6.00 -12.32
N TRP A 42 -12.60 -5.74 -13.55
CA TRP A 42 -11.70 -6.71 -14.20
C TRP A 42 -10.20 -6.55 -13.84
N TRP A 43 -9.76 -5.42 -13.29
CA TRP A 43 -8.30 -5.13 -13.19
C TRP A 43 -7.77 -4.80 -11.80
N LEU A 44 -8.34 -5.37 -10.74
CA LEU A 44 -7.66 -5.39 -9.44
C LEU A 44 -7.66 -6.83 -8.95
N PRO A 45 -6.50 -7.38 -8.52
CA PRO A 45 -6.52 -8.62 -7.75
C PRO A 45 -7.49 -8.40 -6.59
N GLU A 46 -8.28 -9.42 -6.26
CA GLU A 46 -9.13 -9.38 -5.09
C GLU A 46 -8.24 -9.01 -3.91
N THR A 47 -8.39 -7.78 -3.41
CA THR A 47 -7.68 -7.40 -2.20
C THR A 47 -8.32 -8.24 -1.12
N GLU A 48 -7.66 -9.31 -0.71
CA GLU A 48 -7.97 -9.98 0.55
C GLU A 48 -7.75 -8.94 1.64
N ILE A 49 -8.79 -8.16 1.91
CA ILE A 49 -8.90 -7.47 3.16
C ILE A 49 -8.99 -8.62 4.15
N ILE A 50 -7.91 -8.86 4.89
CA ILE A 50 -7.89 -9.77 6.03
C ILE A 50 -9.01 -9.26 6.95
N GLY A 51 -10.22 -9.80 6.79
CA GLY A 51 -11.48 -9.17 7.18
C GLY A 51 -11.70 -9.04 8.68
N ASN A 52 -10.69 -9.40 9.47
CA ASN A 52 -10.70 -9.37 10.92
C ASN A 52 -9.68 -8.39 11.52
N LEU A 53 -8.86 -7.69 10.71
CA LEU A 53 -8.00 -6.63 11.23
C LEU A 53 -8.77 -5.31 11.27
N LYS A 54 -9.49 -5.10 12.37
CA LYS A 54 -9.99 -3.78 12.70
C LYS A 54 -8.79 -2.82 12.81
N PRO A 55 -8.78 -1.67 12.12
CA PRO A 55 -7.68 -0.71 12.21
C PRO A 55 -7.49 -0.18 13.64
N GLU A 56 -8.52 -0.27 14.49
CA GLU A 56 -8.43 0.03 15.92
C GLU A 56 -7.56 -0.96 16.74
N ASP A 57 -7.36 -2.20 16.26
CA ASP A 57 -6.61 -3.24 16.98
C ASP A 57 -5.11 -3.26 16.62
N THR A 58 -4.73 -2.65 15.48
CA THR A 58 -3.33 -2.62 15.06
C THR A 58 -2.62 -1.41 15.66
N LYS A 59 -2.23 -1.52 16.93
CA LYS A 59 -1.34 -0.52 17.55
C LYS A 59 0.05 -0.64 16.92
N VAL A 60 0.38 0.28 16.01
CA VAL A 60 1.69 0.31 15.34
C VAL A 60 2.77 0.57 16.39
N LYS A 61 3.62 -0.43 16.63
CA LYS A 61 4.77 -0.34 17.54
C LYS A 61 6.04 -0.06 16.75
N LEU A 62 6.81 0.92 17.21
CA LEU A 62 8.07 1.33 16.62
C LEU A 62 9.21 0.41 17.10
N ASP A 63 10.02 -0.09 16.17
CA ASP A 63 11.19 -0.90 16.53
C ASP A 63 12.35 -0.01 16.97
N VAL A 64 12.74 -0.09 18.24
CA VAL A 64 13.83 0.72 18.81
C VAL A 64 15.19 0.44 18.16
N ASN A 65 15.40 -0.77 17.62
CA ASN A 65 16.67 -1.13 17.00
C ASN A 65 16.81 -0.59 15.57
N ASN A 66 15.70 -0.42 14.87
CA ASN A 66 15.70 -0.03 13.47
C ASN A 66 15.24 1.43 13.25
N ALA A 67 14.43 1.98 14.15
CA ALA A 67 13.86 3.30 14.00
C ALA A 67 14.94 4.40 13.99
N PRO A 68 14.88 5.37 13.07
CA PRO A 68 15.73 6.55 13.09
C PRO A 68 15.34 7.49 14.23
N TRP A 69 16.25 8.41 14.59
CA TRP A 69 16.04 9.31 15.73
C TRP A 69 14.77 10.17 15.58
N TYR A 70 14.42 10.61 14.37
CA TYR A 70 13.25 11.47 14.15
C TYR A 70 11.92 10.73 14.36
N GLU A 71 11.87 9.40 14.17
CA GLU A 71 10.68 8.59 14.50
C GLU A 71 10.59 8.38 16.01
N LEU A 72 11.72 8.18 16.68
CA LEU A 72 11.75 8.02 18.14
C LEU A 72 11.27 9.30 18.86
N VAL A 73 11.48 10.49 18.29
CA VAL A 73 10.98 11.76 18.84
C VAL A 73 9.44 11.82 18.93
N LEU A 74 8.73 11.03 18.14
CA LEU A 74 7.26 10.97 18.20
C LEU A 74 6.76 10.28 19.48
N LEU A 75 7.65 9.60 20.22
CA LEU A 75 7.30 8.90 21.44
C LEU A 75 7.09 9.87 22.62
N PRO A 76 6.12 9.58 23.50
CA PRO A 76 5.84 10.43 24.65
C PRO A 76 7.07 10.57 25.55
N LYS A 77 7.36 11.81 25.99
CA LYS A 77 8.50 12.17 26.86
C LYS A 77 9.90 11.94 26.26
N LEU A 78 9.99 11.59 24.97
CA LEU A 78 11.26 11.43 24.26
C LEU A 78 11.51 12.63 23.32
N GLY A 79 12.40 13.53 23.73
CA GLY A 79 12.85 14.64 22.89
C GLY A 79 14.01 14.27 21.97
N GLU A 80 14.37 15.16 21.05
CA GLU A 80 15.46 15.00 20.08
C GLU A 80 16.77 14.53 20.70
N VAL A 81 17.18 15.15 21.82
CA VAL A 81 18.44 14.81 22.52
C VAL A 81 18.45 13.35 22.97
N LYS A 82 17.33 12.86 23.53
CA LYS A 82 17.21 11.47 24.03
C LYS A 82 17.11 10.48 22.87
N ALA A 83 16.34 10.83 21.84
CA ALA A 83 16.24 10.02 20.63
C ALA A 83 17.60 9.80 19.96
N LYS A 84 18.39 10.87 19.82
CA LYS A 84 19.77 10.80 19.32
C LYS A 84 20.67 9.96 20.23
N ALA A 85 20.49 10.05 21.55
CA ALA A 85 21.23 9.24 22.50
C ALA A 85 20.94 7.73 22.35
N ILE A 86 19.70 7.33 22.05
CA ILE A 86 19.35 5.93 21.76
C ILE A 86 20.10 5.43 20.53
N VAL A 87 20.05 6.19 19.44
CA VAL A 87 20.73 5.82 18.18
C VAL A 87 22.23 5.72 18.39
N ALA A 88 22.84 6.72 19.05
CA ALA A 88 24.25 6.71 19.36
C ALA A 88 24.65 5.57 20.32
N TYR A 89 23.76 5.16 21.23
CA TYR A 89 24.01 4.04 22.12
C TYR A 89 24.07 2.71 21.35
N ARG A 90 23.08 2.43 20.49
CA ARG A 90 23.05 1.19 19.71
C ARG A 90 24.15 1.11 18.66
N GLU A 91 24.59 2.25 18.11
CA GLU A 91 25.76 2.31 17.21
C GLU A 91 27.06 1.92 17.92
N LYS A 92 27.17 2.19 19.23
CA LYS A 92 28.37 1.90 20.02
C LYS A 92 28.34 0.55 20.73
N HIS A 93 27.17 0.13 21.21
CA HIS A 93 27.01 -1.05 22.07
C HIS A 93 26.30 -2.21 21.37
N GLY A 94 25.76 -1.98 20.17
CA GLY A 94 24.92 -2.94 19.44
C GLY A 94 23.44 -2.81 19.78
N ASN A 95 22.63 -3.70 19.20
CA ASN A 95 21.18 -3.68 19.34
C ASN A 95 20.73 -3.95 20.79
N PHE A 96 19.65 -3.29 21.19
CA PHE A 96 18.96 -3.57 22.44
C PHE A 96 18.28 -4.94 22.37
N LYS A 97 18.45 -5.76 23.40
CA LYS A 97 17.81 -7.08 23.55
C LYS A 97 16.54 -7.01 24.37
N THR A 98 16.45 -6.05 25.28
CA THR A 98 15.29 -5.84 26.15
C THR A 98 14.96 -4.36 26.23
N LEU A 99 13.73 -4.06 26.64
CA LEU A 99 13.31 -2.67 26.87
C LEU A 99 14.04 -2.04 28.06
N ASP A 100 14.44 -2.84 29.05
CA ASP A 100 15.14 -2.36 30.23
C ASP A 100 16.55 -1.86 29.89
N GLU A 101 17.20 -2.39 28.85
CA GLU A 101 18.51 -1.91 28.40
C GLU A 101 18.49 -0.44 27.93
N LEU A 102 17.31 0.12 27.61
CA LEU A 102 17.16 1.54 27.34
C LEU A 102 17.53 2.42 28.55
N SER A 103 17.50 1.90 29.78
CA SER A 103 17.92 2.64 30.97
C SER A 103 19.42 2.93 31.00
N ASN A 104 20.21 2.22 30.17
CA ASN A 104 21.64 2.48 30.03
C ASN A 104 21.93 3.71 29.15
N VAL A 105 20.92 4.23 28.44
CA VAL A 105 21.04 5.44 27.63
C VAL A 105 20.93 6.66 28.53
N ASN A 106 21.90 7.56 28.43
CA ASN A 106 21.91 8.79 29.23
C ASN A 106 20.63 9.62 28.99
N GLY A 107 19.92 9.95 30.06
CA GLY A 107 18.67 10.70 30.02
C GLY A 107 17.40 9.86 29.81
N ILE A 108 17.53 8.53 29.75
CA ILE A 108 16.40 7.59 29.73
C ILE A 108 16.29 6.90 31.08
N GLY A 109 15.29 7.30 31.86
CA GLY A 109 14.94 6.65 33.12
C GLY A 109 13.65 5.84 32.99
N THR A 110 13.31 5.13 34.07
CA THR A 110 12.13 4.23 34.15
C THR A 110 10.83 4.91 33.73
N SER A 111 10.62 6.18 34.12
CA SER A 111 9.40 6.94 33.75
C SER A 111 9.19 7.13 32.24
N ILE A 112 10.28 7.15 31.46
CA ILE A 112 10.22 7.25 30.00
C ILE A 112 9.92 5.88 29.42
N ILE A 113 10.64 4.86 29.89
CA ILE A 113 10.46 3.47 29.46
C ILE A 113 9.00 3.04 29.65
N GLU A 114 8.40 3.34 30.80
CA GLU A 114 6.98 3.06 31.07
C GLU A 114 6.04 3.79 30.10
N ALA A 115 6.31 5.07 29.79
CA ALA A 115 5.47 5.85 28.88
C ALA A 115 5.53 5.35 27.43
N ILE A 116 6.68 4.82 27.00
CA ILE A 116 6.89 4.38 25.62
C ILE A 116 6.65 2.87 25.44
N ARG A 117 6.56 2.08 26.51
CA ARG A 117 6.46 0.61 26.49
C ARG A 117 5.41 0.08 25.52
N ASP A 118 4.24 0.70 25.49
CA ASP A 118 3.14 0.27 24.63
C ASP A 118 3.24 0.77 23.18
N HIS A 119 4.27 1.55 22.86
CA HIS A 119 4.52 2.18 21.57
C HIS A 119 5.78 1.65 20.89
N ILE A 120 6.60 0.88 21.61
CA ILE A 120 7.86 0.34 21.09
C ILE A 120 7.90 -1.18 21.17
N LYS A 121 8.76 -1.77 20.32
CA LYS A 121 9.11 -3.19 20.34
C LYS A 121 10.62 -3.34 20.14
N ILE A 122 11.14 -4.49 20.53
CA ILE A 122 12.53 -4.88 20.31
C ILE A 122 12.53 -5.97 19.25
N GLY A 123 13.07 -5.64 18.07
CA GLY A 123 13.18 -6.56 16.95
C GLY A 123 11.95 -6.58 16.05
N SER A 124 12.21 -6.95 14.80
CA SER A 124 11.20 -7.65 14.02
C SER A 124 11.20 -9.07 14.55
N ASP A 125 10.06 -9.51 15.09
CA ASP A 125 9.68 -10.90 14.85
C ASP A 125 9.77 -10.99 13.32
N THR A 126 10.86 -11.56 12.83
CA THR A 126 10.90 -12.06 11.47
C THR A 126 9.77 -13.06 11.49
N VAL A 127 8.60 -12.62 11.02
CA VAL A 127 7.58 -13.52 10.54
C VAL A 127 8.32 -14.29 9.48
N SER A 128 8.88 -15.42 9.90
CA SER A 128 9.37 -16.46 9.05
C SER A 128 8.09 -16.92 8.37
N VAL A 129 7.75 -16.21 7.30
CA VAL A 129 6.85 -16.72 6.29
C VAL A 129 7.55 -18.00 5.89
N GLY A 130 7.09 -19.11 6.48
CA GLY A 130 7.46 -20.43 6.07
C GLY A 130 7.07 -20.50 4.61
N LEU A 131 8.02 -20.21 3.74
CA LEU A 131 8.09 -20.88 2.45
C LEU A 131 8.36 -22.34 2.84
N ASP A 132 7.28 -23.01 3.25
CA ASP A 132 7.11 -24.46 3.20
C ASP A 132 7.46 -24.82 1.76
N ASN A 133 8.74 -25.17 1.58
CA ASN A 133 9.25 -25.82 0.39
C ASN A 133 8.53 -27.17 0.33
N ARG A 134 7.30 -27.17 -0.19
CA ARG A 134 6.69 -28.39 -0.70
C ARG A 134 7.41 -28.73 -1.98
N GLU A 135 8.12 -29.84 -1.84
CA GLU A 135 8.83 -30.67 -2.82
C GLU A 135 8.19 -30.72 -4.22
#